data_AF-Q8Z021-F1
#
_entry.id   AF-Q8Z021-F1
#
_cell.length_a   1.000
_cell.length_b   1.000
_cell.length_c   1.000
_cell.angle_alpha   90.00
_cell.angle_beta   90.00
_cell.angle_gamma   90.00
#
_symmetry.space_group_name_H-M   'P 1'
#
loop_
_entity.id
_entity.type
_entity.pdbx_description
1 polymer ?
#
loop_
_entity_poly.entity_id
_entity_poly.type
_entity_poly.pdbx_seq_one_letter_code
_entity_poly.pdbx_strand_id
1 'polypeptide(L)'
;MARSLRVAPEYINKVKSALQRHGYPRQQSLATDSGLGLFTVKSFLSGRPIDYLNFLELCTKLVLDWQEIAYKELETQPTGEASPFITGAPITQPRYFFGREKELKRLFNLLKCQPLILQILCRERLFTLEEGENDDNWCEESLRQMKPFADLFIRLEKIDSL
;
A
#
# COMPACT_ATOMS: atom_id res chain seq x y z
N MET A 1 -12.96 17.65 -17.91
CA MET A 1 -12.06 16.63 -18.50
C MET A 1 -12.88 15.37 -18.72
N ALA A 2 -13.10 14.98 -19.98
CA ALA A 2 -13.83 13.75 -20.29
C ALA A 2 -12.98 12.55 -19.84
N ARG A 3 -13.43 11.83 -18.82
CA ARG A 3 -12.75 10.63 -18.34
C ARG A 3 -13.07 9.51 -19.32
N SER A 4 -12.05 8.88 -19.87
CA SER A 4 -12.24 7.69 -20.70
C SER A 4 -12.61 6.49 -19.81
N LEU A 5 -13.59 5.72 -20.25
CA LEU A 5 -14.09 4.53 -19.56
C LEU A 5 -13.81 3.30 -20.41
N ARG A 6 -13.54 2.17 -19.75
CA ARG A 6 -13.37 0.88 -20.42
C ARG A 6 -14.15 -0.20 -19.70
N VAL A 7 -14.55 -1.23 -20.43
CA VAL A 7 -15.20 -2.43 -19.88
C VAL A 7 -14.16 -3.22 -19.07
N ALA A 8 -14.54 -3.67 -17.88
CA ALA A 8 -13.69 -4.57 -17.09
C ALA A 8 -13.48 -5.91 -17.83
N PRO A 9 -12.28 -6.50 -17.76
CA PRO A 9 -11.94 -7.70 -18.52
C PRO A 9 -12.89 -8.87 -18.26
N GLU A 10 -13.39 -8.98 -17.03
CA GLU A 10 -14.35 -10.00 -16.59
C GLU A 10 -15.70 -9.92 -17.32
N TYR A 11 -16.11 -8.71 -17.70
CA TYR A 11 -17.41 -8.46 -18.34
C TYR A 11 -17.34 -8.45 -19.87
N ILE A 12 -16.15 -8.57 -20.49
CA ILE A 12 -16.00 -8.55 -21.96
C ILE A 12 -16.86 -9.63 -22.62
N ASN A 13 -16.89 -10.84 -22.06
CA ASN A 13 -17.70 -11.94 -22.60
C ASN A 13 -19.19 -11.66 -22.42
N LYS A 14 -19.61 -11.10 -21.27
CA LYS A 14 -21.00 -10.68 -21.00
C LYS A 14 -21.49 -9.67 -22.05
N VAL A 15 -20.66 -8.66 -22.35
CA VAL A 15 -20.97 -7.63 -23.34
C VAL A 15 -21.08 -8.23 -24.76
N LYS A 16 -20.17 -9.12 -25.16
CA LYS A 16 -20.25 -9.80 -26.46
C LYS A 16 -21.49 -10.68 -26.59
N SER A 17 -21.88 -11.39 -25.53
CA SER A 17 -23.11 -12.17 -25.51
C SER A 17 -24.36 -11.29 -25.51
N ALA A 18 -24.32 -10.09 -24.93
CA ALA A 18 -25.41 -9.11 -25.01
C ALA A 18 -25.64 -8.63 -26.45
N LEU A 19 -24.56 -8.42 -27.22
CA LEU A 19 -24.63 -8.04 -28.63
C LEU A 19 -25.56 -8.97 -29.43
N GLN A 20 -25.37 -10.29 -29.28
CA GLN A 20 -26.17 -11.29 -29.99
C GLN A 20 -27.61 -11.36 -29.47
N ARG A 21 -27.80 -11.29 -28.15
CA ARG A 21 -29.13 -11.38 -27.51
C ARG A 21 -30.04 -10.20 -27.84
N HIS A 22 -29.47 -9.01 -28.02
CA HIS A 22 -30.22 -7.79 -28.33
C HIS A 22 -30.36 -7.53 -29.84
N GLY A 23 -30.13 -8.53 -30.69
CA GLY A 23 -30.46 -8.45 -32.11
C GLY A 23 -29.40 -7.73 -32.96
N TYR A 24 -28.16 -7.65 -32.50
CA TYR A 24 -27.03 -7.14 -33.30
C TYR A 24 -26.13 -8.30 -33.76
N PRO A 25 -26.48 -8.99 -34.87
CA PRO A 25 -25.68 -10.12 -35.38
C PRO A 25 -24.29 -9.68 -35.85
N ARG A 26 -24.09 -8.39 -36.14
CA ARG A 26 -22.79 -7.82 -36.54
C ARG A 26 -22.53 -6.52 -35.77
N GLN A 27 -21.25 -6.26 -35.47
CA GLN A 27 -20.81 -5.01 -34.83
C GLN A 27 -21.19 -3.76 -35.66
N GLN A 28 -21.24 -3.90 -36.98
CA GLN A 28 -21.67 -2.84 -37.89
C GLN A 28 -23.12 -2.39 -37.64
N SER A 29 -24.02 -3.32 -37.27
CA SER A 29 -25.41 -3.00 -36.99
C SER A 29 -25.54 -2.11 -35.75
N LEU A 30 -24.77 -2.41 -34.71
CA LEU A 30 -24.72 -1.58 -33.51
C LEU A 30 -24.08 -0.21 -33.80
N ALA A 31 -23.03 -0.15 -34.61
CA ALA A 31 -22.39 1.10 -35.01
C ALA A 31 -23.39 2.04 -35.72
N THR A 32 -24.15 1.52 -36.69
CA THR A 32 -25.16 2.31 -37.40
C THR A 32 -26.29 2.76 -36.48
N ASP A 33 -26.78 1.89 -35.59
CA ASP A 33 -27.90 2.20 -34.69
C ASP A 33 -27.52 3.13 -33.51
N SER A 34 -26.25 3.11 -33.10
CA SER A 34 -25.72 4.06 -32.12
C SER A 34 -25.22 5.36 -32.75
N GLY A 35 -25.11 5.45 -34.08
CA GLY A 35 -24.49 6.59 -34.75
C GLY A 35 -22.98 6.72 -34.50
N LEU A 36 -22.34 5.69 -33.91
CA LEU A 36 -20.94 5.68 -33.55
C LEU A 36 -20.08 4.99 -34.61
N GLY A 37 -18.80 5.37 -34.69
CA GLY A 37 -17.84 4.71 -35.55
C GLY A 37 -17.64 3.24 -35.17
N LEU A 38 -17.46 2.36 -36.17
CA LEU A 38 -17.17 0.93 -35.97
C LEU A 38 -15.96 0.70 -35.05
N PHE A 39 -14.96 1.58 -35.14
CA PHE A 39 -13.78 1.55 -34.28
C PHE A 39 -14.12 1.72 -32.79
N THR A 40 -15.08 2.60 -32.46
CA THR A 40 -15.54 2.84 -31.09
C THR A 40 -16.25 1.61 -30.53
N VAL A 41 -17.13 1.00 -31.33
CA VAL A 41 -17.80 -0.27 -30.97
C VAL A 41 -16.78 -1.39 -30.77
N LYS A 42 -15.80 -1.53 -31.66
CA LYS A 42 -14.73 -2.53 -31.52
C LYS A 42 -13.88 -2.29 -30.28
N SER A 43 -13.60 -1.03 -29.97
CA SER A 43 -12.85 -0.61 -28.78
C SER A 43 -13.61 -0.97 -27.51
N PHE A 44 -14.91 -0.66 -27.45
CA PHE A 44 -15.80 -1.07 -26.36
C PHE A 44 -15.80 -2.59 -26.14
N LEU A 45 -16.04 -3.38 -27.21
CA LEU A 45 -16.11 -4.85 -27.15
C LEU A 45 -14.77 -5.53 -26.84
N SER A 46 -13.65 -4.81 -26.97
CA SER A 46 -12.32 -5.30 -26.64
C SER A 46 -11.80 -4.79 -25.30
N GLY A 47 -12.57 -3.97 -24.57
CA GLY A 47 -12.16 -3.39 -23.29
C GLY A 47 -11.12 -2.27 -23.43
N ARG A 48 -11.03 -1.63 -24.60
CA ARG A 48 -10.21 -0.42 -24.78
C ARG A 48 -10.94 0.81 -24.23
N PRO A 49 -10.19 1.81 -23.73
CA PRO A 49 -10.78 3.06 -23.25
C PRO A 49 -11.48 3.81 -24.38
N ILE A 50 -12.70 4.23 -24.12
CA ILE A 50 -13.53 5.07 -24.99
C ILE A 50 -14.08 6.26 -24.20
N ASP A 51 -14.60 7.26 -24.90
CA ASP A 51 -15.25 8.40 -24.26
C ASP A 51 -16.47 7.99 -23.41
N TYR A 52 -16.71 8.70 -22.31
CA TYR A 52 -17.82 8.42 -21.39
C TYR A 52 -19.19 8.45 -22.06
N LEU A 53 -19.46 9.43 -22.93
CA LEU A 53 -20.76 9.55 -23.60
C LEU A 53 -20.99 8.36 -24.53
N ASN A 54 -19.97 8.01 -25.30
CA ASN A 54 -20.00 6.84 -26.18
C ASN A 54 -20.19 5.54 -25.38
N PHE A 55 -19.59 5.43 -24.20
CA PHE A 55 -19.75 4.26 -23.33
C PHE A 55 -21.20 4.13 -22.86
N LEU A 56 -21.81 5.24 -22.42
CA LEU A 56 -23.18 5.25 -21.94
C LEU A 56 -24.18 4.92 -23.05
N GLU A 57 -24.01 5.49 -24.25
CA GLU A 57 -24.84 5.18 -25.42
C GLU A 57 -24.80 3.69 -25.79
N LEU A 58 -23.62 3.09 -25.79
CA LEU A 58 -23.50 1.65 -26.07
C LEU A 58 -24.13 0.78 -24.97
N CYS A 59 -24.00 1.18 -23.71
CA CYS A 59 -24.63 0.46 -22.59
C CYS A 59 -26.16 0.53 -22.64
N THR A 60 -26.71 1.70 -22.95
CA THR A 60 -28.17 1.88 -23.06
C THR A 60 -28.77 1.04 -24.18
N LYS A 61 -28.12 0.99 -25.36
CA LYS A 61 -28.55 0.15 -26.49
C LYS A 61 -28.50 -1.35 -26.18
N LEU A 62 -27.51 -1.78 -25.40
CA LEU A 62 -27.35 -3.19 -25.01
C LEU A 62 -28.09 -3.53 -23.71
N VAL A 63 -28.82 -2.59 -23.10
CA VAL A 63 -29.53 -2.76 -21.82
C VAL A 63 -28.59 -3.30 -20.73
N LEU A 64 -27.41 -2.69 -20.61
CA LEU A 64 -26.40 -3.01 -19.61
C LEU A 64 -26.23 -1.86 -18.64
N ASP A 65 -26.02 -2.18 -17.37
CA ASP A 65 -25.63 -1.19 -16.38
C ASP A 65 -24.15 -0.83 -16.55
N TRP A 66 -23.90 0.42 -16.94
CA TRP A 66 -22.55 0.92 -17.14
C TRP A 66 -21.71 0.93 -15.85
N GLN A 67 -22.32 1.07 -14.67
CA GLN A 67 -21.61 1.06 -13.38
C GLN A 67 -21.19 -0.36 -12.96
N GLU A 68 -21.87 -1.39 -13.45
CA GLU A 68 -21.55 -2.79 -13.18
C GLU A 68 -20.36 -3.24 -14.04
N ILE A 69 -20.40 -2.91 -15.33
CA ILE A 69 -19.43 -3.43 -16.30
C ILE A 69 -18.19 -2.54 -16.48
N ALA A 70 -18.24 -1.28 -16.04
CA ALA A 70 -17.09 -0.40 -16.13
C ALA A 70 -15.95 -0.90 -15.24
N TYR A 71 -14.73 -0.79 -15.76
CA TYR A 71 -13.55 -1.02 -14.96
C TYR A 71 -13.49 0.00 -13.84
N LYS A 72 -13.74 -0.48 -12.62
CA LYS A 72 -13.43 0.25 -11.41
C LYS A 72 -11.95 0.03 -11.20
N GLU A 73 -11.15 1.06 -11.50
CA GLU A 73 -9.83 1.13 -10.89
C GLU A 73 -10.10 1.02 -9.40
N LEU A 74 -9.62 -0.07 -8.80
CA LEU A 74 -9.57 -0.22 -7.36
C LEU A 74 -8.63 0.89 -6.90
N GLU A 75 -9.16 2.11 -6.83
CA GLU A 75 -8.61 3.09 -5.95
C GLU A 75 -8.78 2.46 -4.58
N THR A 76 -7.70 1.85 -4.08
CA THR A 76 -7.38 1.85 -2.67
C THR A 76 -7.35 3.31 -2.22
N GLN A 77 -8.55 3.91 -2.11
CA GLN A 77 -8.81 5.09 -1.32
C GLN A 77 -8.87 4.59 0.12
N PRO A 78 -7.85 4.84 0.94
CA PRO A 78 -7.99 4.63 2.37
C PRO A 78 -9.02 5.66 2.84
N THR A 79 -10.24 5.18 3.11
CA THR A 79 -11.17 5.92 3.94
C THR A 79 -10.55 5.92 5.34
N GLY A 80 -9.96 7.04 5.72
CA GLY A 80 -9.25 7.17 6.99
C GLY A 80 -8.87 8.61 7.23
N GLU A 81 -9.70 9.27 8.02
CA GLU A 81 -9.59 10.57 8.67
C GLU A 81 -8.17 11.15 8.76
N ALA A 82 -8.09 12.46 8.51
CA ALA A 82 -6.90 13.29 8.60
C ALA A 82 -6.25 13.24 10.00
N SER A 83 -5.47 12.21 10.27
CA SER A 83 -4.44 12.22 11.30
C SER A 83 -3.14 12.78 10.70
N PRO A 84 -2.39 13.63 11.43
CA PRO A 84 -1.16 14.24 10.93
C PRO A 84 -0.03 13.22 10.73
N PHE A 85 -0.23 11.98 11.16
CA PHE A 85 0.64 10.86 10.85
C PHE A 85 0.18 10.22 9.54
N ILE A 86 0.77 10.67 8.42
CA ILE A 86 0.66 9.95 7.15
C ILE A 86 1.47 8.66 7.29
N THR A 87 0.94 7.68 8.02
CA THR A 87 1.25 6.29 7.73
C THR A 87 0.26 5.90 6.64
N GLY A 88 0.75 5.73 5.41
CA GLY A 88 -0.05 5.09 4.37
C GLY A 88 -0.52 3.69 4.81
N ALA A 89 -1.10 2.92 3.90
CA ALA A 89 -1.47 1.53 4.20
C ALA A 89 -0.31 0.82 4.94
N PRO A 90 -0.58 0.14 6.06
CA PRO A 90 0.47 -0.49 6.84
C PRO A 90 1.31 -1.37 5.93
N ILE A 91 2.63 -1.18 5.96
CA ILE A 91 3.55 -1.96 5.15
C ILE A 91 3.52 -3.39 5.71
N THR A 92 2.71 -4.26 5.08
CA THR A 92 2.53 -5.66 5.49
C THR A 92 3.65 -6.56 5.02
N GLN A 93 4.45 -6.12 4.04
CA GLN A 93 5.58 -6.88 3.53
C GLN A 93 6.86 -6.03 3.57
N PRO A 94 7.96 -6.54 4.17
CA PRO A 94 9.22 -5.81 4.30
C PRO A 94 9.80 -5.28 2.98
N ARG A 95 9.50 -5.93 1.85
CA ARG A 95 9.93 -5.51 0.50
C ARG A 95 9.39 -4.16 0.05
N TYR A 96 8.31 -3.66 0.67
CA TYR A 96 7.71 -2.36 0.36
C TYR A 96 8.22 -1.24 1.28
N PHE A 97 9.15 -1.55 2.19
CA PHE A 97 9.85 -0.53 2.96
C PHE A 97 10.93 0.08 2.06
N PHE A 98 10.64 1.25 1.48
CA PHE A 98 11.60 2.01 0.67
C PHE A 98 11.77 3.41 1.25
N GLY A 99 13.00 3.92 1.24
CA GLY A 99 13.34 5.24 1.78
C GLY A 99 13.66 5.25 3.28
N ARG A 100 13.79 6.47 3.84
CA ARG A 100 14.25 6.74 5.22
C ARG A 100 15.57 6.06 5.59
N GLU A 101 16.46 5.92 4.62
CA GLU A 101 17.77 5.28 4.80
C GLU A 101 18.63 6.00 5.84
N LYS A 102 18.49 7.33 5.97
CA LYS A 102 19.19 8.11 6.98
C LYS A 102 18.68 7.79 8.38
N GLU A 103 17.37 7.74 8.57
CA GLU A 103 16.72 7.42 9.83
C GLU A 103 16.93 5.95 10.22
N LEU A 104 16.86 5.03 9.25
CA LEU A 104 17.21 3.63 9.46
C LEU A 104 18.69 3.49 9.82
N LYS A 105 19.60 4.15 9.10
CA LYS A 105 21.02 4.15 9.43
C LYS A 105 21.27 4.74 10.82
N ARG A 106 20.56 5.80 11.20
CA ARG A 106 20.62 6.38 12.55
C ARG A 106 20.12 5.40 13.61
N LEU A 107 18.94 4.81 13.42
CA LEU A 107 18.37 3.80 14.32
C LEU A 107 19.27 2.58 14.45
N PHE A 108 19.76 2.02 13.34
CA PHE A 108 20.67 0.88 13.36
C PHE A 108 22.01 1.25 13.98
N ASN A 109 22.52 2.46 13.78
CA ASN A 109 23.72 2.91 14.47
C ASN A 109 23.48 3.01 15.98
N LEU A 110 22.36 3.60 16.42
CA LEU A 110 21.98 3.66 17.84
C LEU A 110 21.83 2.26 18.45
N LEU A 111 21.18 1.33 17.75
CA LEU A 111 20.99 -0.05 18.19
C LEU A 111 22.32 -0.85 18.19
N LYS A 112 23.22 -0.56 17.25
CA LYS A 112 24.58 -1.13 17.23
C LYS A 112 25.44 -0.64 18.40
N CYS A 113 25.11 0.52 18.97
CA CYS A 113 26.00 1.15 19.94
C CYS A 113 26.14 0.34 21.21
N GLN A 114 25.12 -0.37 21.70
CA GLN A 114 25.21 -0.89 23.07
C GLN A 114 24.68 -2.31 23.29
N PRO A 115 25.24 -3.31 22.58
CA PRO A 115 25.05 -4.72 22.94
C PRO A 115 25.56 -5.02 24.35
N LEU A 116 26.61 -4.33 24.82
CA LEU A 116 27.21 -4.55 26.14
C LEU A 116 26.32 -4.08 27.29
N ILE A 117 25.61 -2.96 27.14
CA ILE A 117 24.68 -2.45 28.17
C ILE A 117 23.48 -3.36 28.30
N LEU A 118 22.88 -3.72 27.16
CA LEU A 118 21.78 -4.67 27.14
C LEU A 118 22.23 -6.01 27.75
N GLN A 119 23.45 -6.47 27.48
CA GLN A 119 24.00 -7.67 28.12
C GLN A 119 24.16 -7.52 29.64
N ILE A 120 24.72 -6.39 30.13
CA ILE A 120 24.88 -6.14 31.57
C ILE A 120 23.52 -6.07 32.27
N LEU A 121 22.57 -5.31 31.72
CA LEU A 121 21.21 -5.19 32.28
C LEU A 121 20.46 -6.53 32.29
N CYS A 122 20.52 -7.27 31.18
CA CYS A 122 19.89 -8.58 31.09
C CYS A 122 20.51 -9.59 32.06
N ARG A 123 21.84 -9.53 32.27
CA ARG A 123 22.55 -10.41 33.21
C ARG A 123 22.17 -10.11 34.65
N GLU A 124 22.18 -8.84 35.07
CA GLU A 124 21.86 -8.46 36.44
C GLU A 124 20.37 -8.70 36.77
N ARG A 125 19.49 -8.48 35.79
CA ARG A 125 18.07 -8.82 35.93
C ARG A 125 17.84 -10.33 36.01
N LEU A 126 18.60 -11.14 35.27
CA LEU A 126 18.50 -12.59 35.36
C LEU A 126 18.97 -13.09 36.74
N PHE A 127 20.06 -12.52 37.25
CA PHE A 127 20.61 -12.87 38.56
C PHE A 127 19.61 -12.63 39.70
N THR A 128 18.95 -11.45 39.72
CA THR A 128 17.92 -11.14 40.73
C THR A 128 16.68 -12.04 40.62
N LEU A 129 16.29 -12.42 39.40
CA LEU A 129 15.20 -13.37 39.17
C LEU A 129 15.55 -14.80 39.62
N GLU A 130 16.81 -15.22 39.50
CA GLU A 130 17.30 -16.53 39.98
C GLU A 130 17.37 -16.59 41.52
N GLU A 131 17.69 -15.48 42.18
CA GLU A 131 17.72 -15.37 43.65
C GLU A 131 16.33 -15.19 44.28
N GLY A 132 15.29 -15.01 43.45
CA GLY A 132 13.90 -14.83 43.90
C GLY A 132 13.62 -13.45 44.49
N GLU A 133 14.53 -12.51 44.31
CA GLU A 133 14.39 -11.12 44.75
C GLU A 133 13.76 -10.29 43.63
N ASN A 134 12.59 -9.70 43.91
CA ASN A 134 11.89 -8.82 42.97
C ASN A 134 12.13 -7.34 43.30
N ASP A 135 13.31 -7.04 43.83
CA ASP A 135 13.75 -5.68 44.15
C ASP A 135 14.42 -5.04 42.92
N ASP A 136 14.38 -3.71 42.84
CA ASP A 136 14.93 -2.93 41.72
C ASP A 136 16.44 -2.65 41.86
N ASN A 137 17.08 -3.24 42.88
CA ASN A 137 18.50 -3.08 43.21
C ASN A 137 19.46 -3.48 42.06
N TRP A 138 19.02 -4.38 41.17
CA TRP A 138 19.76 -4.73 39.95
C TRP A 138 20.05 -3.52 39.05
N CYS A 139 19.22 -2.47 39.10
CA CYS A 139 19.46 -1.23 38.35
C CYS A 139 20.70 -0.49 38.86
N GLU A 140 20.87 -0.38 40.18
CA GLU A 140 22.02 0.31 40.78
C GLU A 140 23.32 -0.44 40.52
N GLU A 141 23.29 -1.76 40.64
CA GLU A 141 24.47 -2.59 40.39
C GLU A 141 24.85 -2.59 38.89
N SER A 142 23.86 -2.61 38.01
CA SER A 142 24.08 -2.42 36.57
C SER A 142 24.74 -1.08 36.25
N LEU A 143 24.29 0.02 36.89
CA LEU A 143 24.89 1.34 36.72
C LEU A 143 26.33 1.41 37.25
N ARG A 144 26.65 0.68 38.32
CA ARG A 144 28.02 0.55 38.83
C ARG A 144 28.92 -0.20 37.84
N GLN A 145 28.41 -1.29 37.25
CA GLN A 145 29.14 -2.05 36.24
C GLN A 145 29.32 -1.29 34.91
N MET A 146 28.44 -0.32 34.61
CA MET A 146 28.56 0.53 33.42
C MET A 146 29.53 1.71 33.56
N LYS A 147 29.85 2.13 34.79
CA LYS A 147 30.69 3.30 35.09
C LYS A 147 32.05 3.29 34.35
N PRO A 148 32.78 2.16 34.23
CA PRO A 148 34.04 2.08 33.47
C PRO A 148 33.89 2.31 31.96
N PHE A 149 32.67 2.17 31.43
CA PHE A 149 32.37 2.32 30.01
C PHE A 149 31.77 3.69 29.67
N ALA A 150 31.68 4.61 30.63
CA ALA A 150 31.09 5.94 30.43
C ALA A 150 31.70 6.73 29.24
N ASP A 151 33.00 6.57 28.99
CA ASP A 151 33.68 7.24 27.87
C ASP A 151 33.25 6.72 26.48
N LEU A 152 32.75 5.48 26.40
CA LEU A 152 32.15 4.93 25.17
C LEU A 152 30.83 5.62 24.84
N PHE A 153 30.13 6.17 25.84
CA PHE A 153 28.90 6.94 25.63
C PHE A 153 29.18 8.35 25.09
N ILE A 154 30.22 9.02 25.60
CA ILE A 154 30.59 10.39 25.19
C ILE A 154 31.03 10.42 23.71
N ARG A 155 31.64 9.35 23.19
CA ARG A 155 32.00 9.26 21.76
C ARG A 155 30.80 9.19 20.82
N LEU A 156 29.62 8.80 21.30
CA LEU A 156 28.42 8.65 20.46
C LEU A 156 27.71 9.97 20.19
N GLU A 157 27.71 10.91 21.14
CA GLU A 157 27.15 12.26 20.92
C GLU A 157 27.92 13.04 19.83
N LYS A 158 29.23 12.80 19.69
CA LYS A 158 30.06 13.47 18.67
C LYS A 158 29.85 12.96 17.24
N ILE A 159 29.25 11.77 17.06
CA ILE A 159 29.00 11.21 15.72
C ILE A 159 27.71 11.79 15.10
N ASP A 160 26.81 12.34 15.93
CA ASP A 160 25.54 12.94 15.49
C ASP A 160 25.68 14.39 14.96
N SER A 161 26.90 14.98 14.96
CA SER A 161 27.18 16.35 14.51
C SER A 161 27.86 16.48 13.13
N LEU A 162 27.86 15.43 12.30
CA LEU A 162 28.36 15.44 10.91
C LEU A 162 27.33 14.82 9.96
#